data_AF-A0A537KCN8-F1
#
_entry.id   AF-A0A537KCN8-F1
#
_cell.length_a   1.000
_cell.length_b   1.000
_cell.length_c   1.000
_cell.angle_alpha   90.00
_cell.angle_beta   90.00
_cell.angle_gamma   90.00
#
_symmetry.space_group_name_H-M   'P 1'
#
loop_
_entity.id
_entity.type
_entity.pdbx_description
1 polymer ?
#
loop_
_entity_poly.entity_id
_entity_poly.type
_entity_poly.pdbx_seq_one_letter_code
_entity_poly.pdbx_strand_id
1 'polypeptide(L)'
;TALLDDPELTTRNWPGYSPIRSVIDMELKLPASLKIFNGKQRTVVFNKVKHEENGHLTYYQVTEDVSMVHQIVNALYQMKIQSVIVEGGARLLQSFIDEEMWDEARIIKNEKLMINNGLSAPIFID
;
A
#
# COMPACT_ATOMS: atom_id res chain seq x y z
N THR A 1 4.71 3.85 7.85
CA THR A 1 4.00 4.76 6.93
C THR A 1 2.62 5.08 7.49
N ALA A 2 1.57 4.27 7.28
CA ALA A 2 0.20 4.63 7.70
C ALA A 2 0.06 5.11 9.16
N LEU A 3 0.66 4.42 10.13
CA LEU A 3 0.64 4.82 11.55
C LEU A 3 1.41 6.13 11.84
N LEU A 4 2.52 6.37 11.12
CA LEU A 4 3.42 7.49 11.38
C LEU A 4 2.96 8.77 10.66
N ASP A 5 2.43 8.62 9.45
CA ASP A 5 2.12 9.73 8.56
C ASP A 5 0.63 10.13 8.59
N ASP A 6 -0.25 9.22 9.07
CA ASP A 6 -1.72 9.36 9.04
C ASP A 6 -2.24 9.96 7.70
N PRO A 7 -1.91 9.31 6.56
CA PRO A 7 -2.23 9.85 5.25
C PRO A 7 -3.72 9.72 4.94
N GLU A 8 -4.24 10.59 4.10
CA GLU A 8 -5.63 10.45 3.61
C GLU A 8 -5.73 9.54 2.38
N LEU A 9 -4.68 9.52 1.54
CA LEU A 9 -4.63 8.84 0.23
C LEU A 9 -5.82 9.21 -0.68
N THR A 10 -6.04 10.52 -0.84
CA THR A 10 -7.17 11.11 -1.60
C THR A 10 -6.70 12.06 -2.70
N THR A 11 -7.52 12.21 -3.75
CA THR A 11 -7.35 13.21 -4.81
C THR A 11 -7.79 14.59 -4.31
N ARG A 12 -6.92 15.29 -3.55
CA ARG A 12 -7.24 16.63 -3.00
C ARG A 12 -7.03 17.78 -3.98
N ASN A 13 -6.00 17.70 -4.82
CA ASN A 13 -5.55 18.79 -5.68
C ASN A 13 -5.81 18.54 -7.17
N TRP A 14 -6.57 17.49 -7.51
CA TRP A 14 -6.88 17.13 -8.89
C TRP A 14 -8.34 16.68 -9.00
N PRO A 15 -9.10 17.15 -10.00
CA PRO A 15 -10.47 16.71 -10.21
C PRO A 15 -10.52 15.22 -10.61
N GLY A 16 -11.39 14.45 -9.96
CA GLY A 16 -11.59 13.04 -10.29
C GLY A 16 -12.04 12.21 -9.09
N TYR A 17 -12.37 10.95 -9.36
CA TYR A 17 -12.72 9.99 -8.31
C TYR A 17 -11.52 9.72 -7.41
N SER A 18 -11.74 9.69 -6.10
CA SER A 18 -10.71 9.22 -5.17
C SER A 18 -10.46 7.74 -5.38
N PRO A 19 -9.19 7.29 -5.35
CA PRO A 19 -8.85 5.89 -5.55
C PRO A 19 -9.35 5.02 -4.39
N ILE A 20 -9.45 3.72 -4.66
CA ILE A 20 -9.57 2.71 -3.59
C ILE A 20 -8.25 2.71 -2.81
N ARG A 21 -8.34 2.72 -1.48
CA ARG A 21 -7.17 2.66 -0.60
C ARG A 21 -6.86 1.22 -0.28
N SER A 22 -5.58 0.84 -0.32
CA SER A 22 -5.11 -0.46 0.14
C SER A 22 -4.07 -0.26 1.23
N VAL A 23 -4.21 -1.00 2.34
CA VAL A 23 -3.35 -0.88 3.51
C VAL A 23 -2.92 -2.27 3.95
N ILE A 24 -1.64 -2.40 4.27
CA ILE A 24 -1.07 -3.63 4.84
C ILE A 24 -0.98 -3.46 6.35
N ASP A 25 -1.76 -4.24 7.09
CA ASP A 25 -1.78 -4.26 8.55
C ASP A 25 -1.92 -5.71 9.03
N MET A 26 -0.78 -6.42 9.01
CA MET A 26 -0.71 -7.87 9.21
C MET A 26 -1.36 -8.36 10.51
N GLU A 27 -1.30 -7.55 11.55
CA GLU A 27 -1.78 -7.89 12.89
C GLU A 27 -2.98 -7.03 13.34
N LEU A 28 -3.56 -6.23 12.44
CA LEU A 28 -4.66 -5.31 12.75
C LEU A 28 -4.36 -4.34 13.90
N LYS A 29 -3.15 -3.76 13.90
CA LYS A 29 -2.67 -2.86 14.95
C LYS A 29 -2.96 -1.38 14.67
N LEU A 30 -3.39 -1.03 13.46
CA LEU A 30 -3.66 0.35 13.11
C LEU A 30 -4.89 0.88 13.87
N PRO A 31 -4.81 2.05 14.52
CA PRO A 31 -5.95 2.63 15.20
C PRO A 31 -7.09 2.96 14.23
N ALA A 32 -8.32 2.64 14.58
CA ALA A 32 -9.50 3.00 13.80
C ALA A 32 -9.71 4.52 13.63
N SER A 33 -9.00 5.34 14.42
CA SER A 33 -9.01 6.80 14.33
C SER A 33 -8.20 7.37 13.16
N LEU A 34 -7.39 6.56 12.46
CA LEU A 34 -6.61 7.04 11.32
C LEU A 34 -7.52 7.49 10.17
N LYS A 35 -7.07 8.49 9.39
CA LYS A 35 -7.85 9.08 8.30
C LYS A 35 -8.21 8.10 7.20
N ILE A 36 -7.37 7.08 7.00
CA ILE A 36 -7.65 5.96 6.08
C ILE A 36 -8.91 5.15 6.45
N PHE A 37 -9.40 5.24 7.69
CA PHE A 37 -10.58 4.52 8.17
C PHE A 37 -11.83 5.40 8.32
N ASN A 38 -11.81 6.63 7.80
CA ASN A 38 -12.92 7.59 7.89
C ASN A 38 -14.21 7.21 7.12
N GLY A 39 -14.24 6.05 6.45
CA GLY A 39 -15.40 5.55 5.69
C GLY A 39 -15.75 6.33 4.42
N LYS A 40 -14.99 7.37 4.04
CA LYS A 40 -15.30 8.20 2.85
C LYS A 40 -14.92 7.53 1.53
N GLN A 41 -13.87 6.71 1.53
CA GLN A 41 -13.42 5.94 0.38
C GLN A 41 -13.35 4.46 0.72
N ARG A 42 -13.61 3.61 -0.28
CA ARG A 42 -13.40 2.16 -0.15
C ARG A 42 -11.95 1.89 0.24
N THR A 43 -11.78 1.09 1.29
CA THR A 43 -10.48 0.78 1.90
C THR A 43 -10.36 -0.72 2.09
N VAL A 44 -9.30 -1.31 1.56
CA VAL A 44 -8.97 -2.72 1.70
C VAL A 44 -7.79 -2.85 2.67
N VAL A 45 -7.94 -3.71 3.67
CA VAL A 45 -6.93 -3.97 4.70
C VAL A 45 -6.44 -5.42 4.56
N PHE A 46 -5.24 -5.58 4.04
CA PHE A 46 -4.55 -6.87 3.96
C PHE A 46 -3.97 -7.23 5.34
N ASN A 47 -4.38 -8.37 5.88
CA ASN A 47 -4.05 -8.77 7.25
C ASN A 47 -3.99 -10.30 7.40
N LYS A 48 -3.43 -10.85 8.48
CA LYS A 48 -3.40 -12.31 8.71
C LYS A 48 -4.56 -12.85 9.57
N VAL A 49 -5.37 -11.97 10.13
CA VAL A 49 -6.30 -12.29 11.23
C VAL A 49 -7.69 -12.67 10.74
N LYS A 50 -8.27 -11.92 9.79
CA LYS A 50 -9.66 -12.09 9.37
C LYS A 50 -9.96 -11.67 7.93
N HIS A 51 -11.04 -12.23 7.41
CA HIS A 51 -11.67 -11.85 6.14
C HIS A 51 -13.11 -11.36 6.42
N GLU A 52 -13.41 -10.09 6.12
CA GLU A 52 -14.69 -9.45 6.44
C GLU A 52 -14.96 -8.27 5.49
N GLU A 53 -16.20 -8.03 5.10
CA GLU A 53 -16.60 -6.83 4.36
C GLU A 53 -17.69 -6.06 5.13
N ASN A 54 -17.45 -4.78 5.38
CA ASN A 54 -18.37 -3.90 6.08
C ASN A 54 -18.43 -2.54 5.38
N GLY A 55 -19.41 -2.39 4.49
CA GLY A 55 -19.62 -1.16 3.73
C GLY A 55 -18.39 -0.78 2.90
N HIS A 56 -17.73 0.32 3.26
CA HIS A 56 -16.53 0.81 2.58
C HIS A 56 -15.22 0.24 3.13
N LEU A 57 -15.27 -0.67 4.10
CA LEU A 57 -14.08 -1.29 4.69
C LEU A 57 -14.08 -2.79 4.42
N THR A 58 -13.06 -3.28 3.73
CA THR A 58 -12.86 -4.70 3.45
C THR A 58 -11.58 -5.16 4.15
N TYR A 59 -11.68 -6.16 5.01
CA TYR A 59 -10.53 -6.91 5.53
C TYR A 59 -10.30 -8.13 4.63
N TYR A 60 -9.12 -8.22 4.04
CA TYR A 60 -8.71 -9.34 3.22
C TYR A 60 -7.63 -10.15 3.95
N GLN A 61 -7.95 -11.39 4.29
CA GLN A 61 -7.00 -12.28 4.95
C GLN A 61 -5.96 -12.78 3.96
N VAL A 62 -4.68 -12.58 4.28
CA VAL A 62 -3.53 -13.18 3.59
C VAL A 62 -3.01 -14.36 4.40
N THR A 63 -2.43 -15.32 3.69
CA THR A 63 -1.84 -16.54 4.23
C THR A 63 -0.30 -16.50 4.13
N GLU A 64 0.38 -17.50 4.69
CA GLU A 64 1.85 -17.57 4.71
C GLU A 64 2.45 -18.51 3.65
N ASP A 65 1.62 -19.30 2.98
CA ASP A 65 2.02 -20.29 1.96
C ASP A 65 2.33 -19.68 0.60
N VAL A 66 1.86 -18.45 0.35
CA VAL A 66 2.09 -17.70 -0.88
C VAL A 66 2.71 -16.35 -0.53
N SER A 67 3.52 -15.80 -1.42
CA SER A 67 3.98 -14.41 -1.30
C SER A 67 2.82 -13.44 -1.03
N MET A 68 3.07 -12.49 -0.13
CA MET A 68 2.18 -11.37 0.14
C MET A 68 1.92 -10.53 -1.11
N VAL A 69 2.94 -10.25 -1.93
CA VAL A 69 2.82 -9.39 -3.11
C VAL A 69 1.89 -10.06 -4.13
N HIS A 70 2.12 -11.33 -4.45
CA HIS A 70 1.25 -12.09 -5.34
C HIS A 70 -0.19 -12.18 -4.82
N GLN A 71 -0.38 -12.39 -3.52
CA GLN A 71 -1.71 -12.38 -2.90
C GLN A 71 -2.41 -11.02 -3.04
N ILE A 72 -1.69 -9.92 -2.79
CA ILE A 72 -2.22 -8.55 -2.94
C ILE A 72 -2.64 -8.31 -4.39
N VAL A 73 -1.76 -8.57 -5.36
CA VAL A 73 -2.06 -8.31 -6.77
C VAL A 73 -3.23 -9.16 -7.27
N ASN A 74 -3.27 -10.44 -6.90
CA ASN A 74 -4.40 -11.31 -7.23
C ASN A 74 -5.71 -10.82 -6.59
N ALA A 75 -5.69 -10.40 -5.32
CA ALA A 75 -6.87 -9.86 -4.66
C ALA A 75 -7.39 -8.59 -5.35
N LEU A 76 -6.50 -7.67 -5.71
CA LEU A 76 -6.84 -6.46 -6.47
C LEU A 76 -7.45 -6.82 -7.83
N TYR A 77 -6.87 -7.78 -8.54
CA TYR A 77 -7.39 -8.28 -9.81
C TYR A 77 -8.82 -8.85 -9.66
N GLN A 78 -9.07 -9.69 -8.66
CA GLN A 78 -10.42 -10.23 -8.38
C GLN A 78 -11.43 -9.12 -8.04
N MET A 79 -10.97 -8.04 -7.41
CA MET A 79 -11.77 -6.84 -7.15
C MET A 79 -11.96 -5.93 -8.38
N LYS A 80 -11.48 -6.36 -9.56
CA LYS A 80 -11.50 -5.60 -10.83
C LYS A 80 -10.70 -4.29 -10.77
N ILE A 81 -9.69 -4.24 -9.91
CA ILE A 81 -8.74 -3.12 -9.81
C ILE A 81 -7.58 -3.42 -10.75
N GLN A 82 -7.39 -2.59 -11.77
CA GLN A 82 -6.44 -2.83 -12.86
C GLN A 82 -5.11 -2.07 -12.69
N SER A 83 -5.08 -1.06 -11.83
CA SER A 83 -3.88 -0.27 -11.56
C SER A 83 -3.77 0.08 -10.09
N VAL A 84 -2.54 0.07 -9.58
CA VAL A 84 -2.22 0.43 -8.20
C VAL A 84 -0.93 1.25 -8.20
N ILE A 85 -0.93 2.33 -7.42
CA ILE A 85 0.30 3.05 -7.08
C ILE A 85 0.69 2.54 -5.69
N VAL A 86 1.85 1.89 -5.62
CA VAL A 86 2.37 1.38 -4.34
C VAL A 86 3.18 2.48 -3.68
N GLU A 87 2.66 3.02 -2.57
CA GLU A 87 3.35 3.98 -1.72
C GLU A 87 3.69 3.31 -0.39
N GLY A 88 4.95 3.43 0.05
CA GLY A 88 5.40 2.75 1.25
C GLY A 88 6.86 2.99 1.59
N GLY A 89 7.32 2.31 2.64
CA GLY A 89 8.73 2.30 3.00
C GLY A 89 9.56 1.39 2.08
N ALA A 90 10.88 1.53 2.15
CA ALA A 90 11.82 0.82 1.28
C ALA A 90 11.57 -0.70 1.21
N ARG A 91 11.25 -1.35 2.34
CA ARG A 91 10.96 -2.78 2.39
C ARG A 91 9.75 -3.20 1.55
N LEU A 92 8.67 -2.43 1.56
CA LEU A 92 7.47 -2.76 0.77
C LEU A 92 7.76 -2.59 -0.71
N LEU A 93 8.43 -1.50 -1.09
CA LEU A 93 8.81 -1.28 -2.49
C LEU A 93 9.78 -2.37 -2.97
N GLN A 94 10.76 -2.74 -2.14
CA GLN A 94 11.70 -3.80 -2.45
C GLN A 94 11.01 -5.14 -2.69
N SER A 95 9.99 -5.52 -1.90
CA SER A 95 9.29 -6.79 -2.13
C SER A 95 8.57 -6.85 -3.49
N PHE A 96 8.03 -5.72 -3.98
CA PHE A 96 7.45 -5.68 -5.32
C PHE A 96 8.52 -5.77 -6.42
N ILE A 97 9.69 -5.17 -6.20
CA ILE A 97 10.83 -5.21 -7.13
C ILE A 97 11.39 -6.64 -7.22
N ASP A 98 11.69 -7.25 -6.07
CA ASP A 98 12.31 -8.58 -5.98
C ASP A 98 11.44 -9.69 -6.59
N GLU A 99 10.11 -9.48 -6.59
CA GLU A 99 9.14 -10.42 -7.15
C GLU A 99 8.74 -10.10 -8.60
N GLU A 100 9.38 -9.10 -9.23
CA GLU A 100 9.06 -8.66 -10.60
C GLU A 100 7.57 -8.27 -10.80
N MET A 101 6.90 -7.84 -9.73
CA MET A 101 5.48 -7.49 -9.72
C MET A 101 5.26 -5.98 -9.87
N TRP A 102 5.97 -5.35 -10.82
CA TRP A 102 5.89 -3.92 -11.07
C TRP A 102 6.12 -3.59 -12.56
N ASP A 103 5.56 -2.48 -13.04
CA ASP A 103 5.67 -2.06 -14.44
C ASP A 103 6.48 -0.76 -14.61
N GLU A 104 6.28 0.23 -13.72
CA GLU A 104 6.91 1.56 -13.80
C GLU A 104 7.34 2.01 -12.40
N ALA A 105 8.50 2.69 -12.33
CA ALA A 105 8.96 3.38 -11.13
C ALA A 105 9.12 4.88 -11.38
N ARG A 106 8.60 5.71 -10.46
CA ARG A 106 8.80 7.17 -10.46
C ARG A 106 9.75 7.56 -9.33
N ILE A 107 10.97 7.96 -9.70
CA ILE A 107 12.03 8.29 -8.73
C ILE A 107 12.14 9.81 -8.60
N ILE A 108 11.80 10.33 -7.42
CA ILE A 108 11.93 11.75 -7.08
C ILE A 108 13.12 11.89 -6.12
N LYS A 109 14.16 12.61 -6.53
CA LYS A 109 15.40 12.80 -5.78
C LYS A 109 15.72 14.29 -5.61
N ASN A 110 16.37 14.64 -4.50
CA ASN A 110 16.98 15.96 -4.33
C ASN A 110 18.42 15.89 -4.84
N GLU A 111 18.79 16.70 -5.83
CA GLU A 111 20.13 16.67 -6.45
C GLU A 111 21.20 17.40 -5.62
N LYS A 112 20.81 18.20 -4.63
CA LYS A 112 21.72 19.05 -3.85
C LYS A 112 21.93 18.56 -2.42
N LEU A 113 20.92 17.91 -1.84
CA LEU A 113 20.98 17.43 -0.47
C LEU A 113 21.39 15.96 -0.45
N MET A 114 22.57 15.70 0.12
CA MET A 114 23.04 14.34 0.42
C MET A 114 22.84 14.05 1.90
N ILE A 115 22.14 12.95 2.19
CA ILE A 115 21.94 12.45 3.55
C ILE A 115 22.86 11.24 3.73
N ASN A 116 23.90 11.40 4.54
CA ASN A 116 24.91 10.35 4.74
C ASN A 116 24.42 9.20 5.63
N ASN A 117 23.46 9.47 6.53
CA ASN A 117 22.91 8.50 7.48
C ASN A 117 21.38 8.51 7.37
N GLY A 118 20.76 7.35 7.14
CA GLY A 118 19.32 7.23 7.01
C GLY A 118 18.90 5.83 6.55
N LEU A 119 17.65 5.71 6.12
CA LEU A 119 17.15 4.48 5.49
C LEU A 119 17.56 4.45 4.02
N SER A 120 18.18 3.34 3.59
CA SER A 120 18.52 3.13 2.18
C SER A 120 17.25 3.06 1.32
N ALA A 121 17.36 3.56 0.10
CA ALA A 121 16.32 3.40 -0.93
C ALA A 121 16.25 1.93 -1.41
N PRO A 122 15.13 1.51 -2.01
CA PRO A 122 15.07 0.25 -2.74
C PRO A 122 16.12 0.19 -3.85
N ILE A 123 16.57 -1.02 -4.17
CA ILE A 123 17.58 -1.32 -5.17
C ILE A 123 16.89 -2.04 -6.33
N PHE A 124 17.13 -1.55 -7.55
CA PHE A 124 16.79 -2.27 -8.77
C PHE A 124 17.95 -3.22 -9.07
N ILE A 125 17.64 -4.48 -9.31
CA ILE A 125 18.64 -5.47 -9.75
C ILE A 125 18.66 -5.42 -11.27
N ASP A 126 19.84 -5.24 -11.86
CA ASP A 126 20.10 -5.35 -13.31
C ASP A 126 20.31 -6.82 -13.73
#